data_AF-A0A7G9YXQ9-F1
#
_entry.id   AF-A0A7G9YXQ9-F1
#
_cell.length_a   1.000
_cell.length_b   1.000
_cell.length_c   1.000
_cell.angle_alpha   90.00
_cell.angle_beta   90.00
_cell.angle_gamma   90.00
#
_symmetry.space_group_name_H-M   'P 1'
#
loop_
_entity.id
_entity.type
_entity.pdbx_description
1 polymer ?
#
loop_
_entity_poly.entity_id
_entity_poly.type
_entity_poly.pdbx_seq_one_letter_code
_entity_poly.pdbx_strand_id
1 'polypeptide(L)' 'MKPLDKILELLQDSQWHSLDEIKARVSLPEDKLKKIIRFLEEQEFISEDKNKGEAKIKPLGLTFLELPSEY' A
#
# COMPACT_ATOMS: atom_id res chain seq x y z
N MET A 1 9.87 -11.02 -3.51
CA MET A 1 9.12 -9.78 -3.21
C MET A 1 7.88 -10.14 -2.43
N LYS A 2 7.75 -9.63 -1.22
CA LYS A 2 6.55 -9.87 -0.41
C LYS A 2 5.39 -9.05 -1.01
N PRO A 3 4.14 -9.46 -0.82
CA PRO A 3 2.97 -8.71 -1.30
C PRO A 3 2.92 -7.25 -0.79
N LEU A 4 3.50 -6.97 0.39
CA LEU A 4 3.65 -5.63 0.94
C LEU A 4 4.57 -4.74 0.11
N ASP A 5 5.76 -5.24 -0.27
CA ASP A 5 6.71 -4.49 -1.09
C ASP A 5 6.05 -4.05 -2.39
N LYS A 6 5.36 -4.96 -3.07
CA LYS A 6 4.64 -4.65 -4.32
C LYS A 6 3.57 -3.59 -4.13
N ILE A 7 2.79 -3.62 -3.04
CA ILE A 7 1.74 -2.62 -2.80
C ILE A 7 2.38 -1.24 -2.57
N LEU A 8 3.45 -1.18 -1.77
CA LEU A 8 4.16 0.05 -1.50
C LEU A 8 4.86 0.58 -2.77
N GLU A 9 5.47 -0.28 -3.59
CA GLU A 9 6.02 0.06 -4.90
C GLU A 9 4.94 0.61 -5.85
N LEU A 10 3.70 0.10 -5.80
CA LEU A 10 2.61 0.67 -6.60
C LEU A 10 2.22 2.07 -6.13
N LEU A 11 2.26 2.30 -4.82
CA LEU A 11 1.88 3.57 -4.21
C LEU A 11 3.06 4.55 -4.11
N GLN A 12 4.27 4.17 -4.52
CA GLN A 12 5.49 4.97 -4.38
C GLN A 12 5.40 6.34 -5.07
N ASP A 13 4.58 6.44 -6.12
CA ASP A 13 4.33 7.68 -6.87
C ASP A 13 3.58 8.74 -6.03
N SER A 14 3.19 8.41 -4.79
CA SER A 14 2.39 9.31 -3.94
C SER A 14 1.09 9.77 -4.58
N GLN A 15 0.57 8.97 -5.52
CA GLN A 15 -0.72 9.15 -6.15
C GLN A 15 -1.78 8.26 -5.49
N TRP A 16 -3.04 8.58 -5.79
CA TRP A 16 -4.17 7.77 -5.39
C TRP A 16 -4.31 6.60 -6.37
N HIS A 17 -4.29 5.38 -5.86
CA HIS A 17 -4.51 4.16 -6.63
C HIS A 17 -5.75 3.46 -6.11
N SER A 18 -6.61 3.01 -7.03
CA SER A 18 -7.78 2.23 -6.65
C SER A 18 -7.37 0.86 -6.10
N LEU A 19 -8.06 0.39 -5.07
CA LEU A 19 -7.82 -0.92 -4.46
C LEU A 19 -8.00 -2.06 -5.47
N ASP A 20 -8.87 -1.89 -6.47
CA ASP A 20 -9.08 -2.86 -7.55
C ASP A 20 -7.85 -2.99 -8.48
N GLU A 21 -7.20 -1.87 -8.82
CA GLU A 21 -5.96 -1.87 -9.60
C GLU A 21 -4.83 -2.56 -8.83
N ILE A 22 -4.70 -2.23 -7.54
CA ILE A 22 -3.72 -2.85 -6.66
C ILE A 22 -3.99 -4.37 -6.62
N LYS A 23 -5.23 -4.78 -6.34
CA LYS A 23 -5.66 -6.20 -6.34
C LYS A 23 -5.27 -6.93 -7.61
N ALA A 24 -5.52 -6.32 -8.78
CA ALA A 24 -5.18 -6.89 -10.07
C ALA A 24 -3.66 -7.09 -10.24
N ARG A 25 -2.84 -6.15 -9.76
CA ARG A 25 -1.37 -6.24 -9.87
C ARG A 25 -0.71 -7.17 -8.85
N VAL A 26 -1.19 -7.20 -7.60
CA VAL A 26 -0.65 -8.12 -6.58
C VAL A 26 -1.23 -9.53 -6.67
N SER A 27 -2.32 -9.71 -7.43
CA SER A 27 -3.05 -10.98 -7.58
C SER A 27 -3.37 -11.63 -6.22
N LEU A 28 -3.81 -10.81 -5.26
CA LEU A 28 -4.15 -11.23 -3.90
C LEU A 28 -5.66 -11.37 -3.72
N PRO A 29 -6.12 -12.29 -2.86
CA PRO A 29 -7.51 -12.35 -2.47
C PRO A 29 -7.91 -11.07 -1.73
N GLU A 30 -9.14 -10.61 -1.97
CA GLU A 30 -9.64 -9.33 -1.47
C GLU A 30 -9.57 -9.21 0.06
N ASP A 31 -9.87 -10.30 0.79
CA ASP A 31 -9.78 -10.35 2.25
C ASP A 31 -8.36 -10.02 2.75
N LYS A 32 -7.34 -10.56 2.06
CA LYS A 32 -5.94 -10.35 2.40
C LYS A 32 -5.49 -8.95 2.02
N LEU A 33 -5.93 -8.43 0.88
CA LEU A 33 -5.64 -7.05 0.48
C LEU A 33 -6.23 -6.05 1.49
N LYS A 34 -7.51 -6.20 1.85
CA LYS A 34 -8.17 -5.34 2.85
C LYS A 34 -7.44 -5.37 4.20
N LYS A 35 -7.00 -6.54 4.66
CA LYS A 35 -6.17 -6.66 5.87
C LYS A 35 -4.85 -5.91 5.77
N ILE A 36 -4.17 -5.99 4.62
CA ILE A 36 -2.90 -5.28 4.41
C ILE A 36 -3.12 -3.77 4.36
N ILE A 37 -4.12 -3.31 3.61
CA ILE A 37 -4.45 -1.87 3.50
C ILE A 37 -4.81 -1.30 4.86
N ARG A 38 -5.66 -2.00 5.62
CA ARG A 38 -6.01 -1.59 6.98
C ARG A 38 -4.79 -1.57 7.91
N PHE A 39 -3.93 -2.58 7.85
CA PHE A 39 -2.69 -2.59 8.62
C PHE A 39 -1.78 -1.40 8.26
N LEU A 40 -1.63 -1.10 6.97
CA LEU A 40 -0.83 0.04 6.51
C LEU A 40 -1.45 1.39 6.91
N GLU A 41 -2.78 1.51 6.89
CA GLU A 41 -3.52 2.67 7.39
C GLU A 41 -3.30 2.85 8.90
N GLU A 42 -3.42 1.77 9.69
CA GLU A 42 -3.21 1.77 11.13
C GLU A 42 -1.78 2.15 11.53
N GLN A 43 -0.81 1.85 10.70
CA GLN A 43 0.59 2.26 10.88
C GLN A 43 0.89 3.63 10.26
N GLU A 44 -0.11 4.34 9.74
CA GLU A 44 0.03 5.62 9.04
C GLU A 44 0.98 5.60 7.84
N PHE A 45 1.22 4.43 7.26
CA PHE A 45 2.02 4.28 6.05
C PHE A 45 1.25 4.66 4.79
N ILE A 46 -0.07 4.48 4.80
CA ILE A 46 -0.95 4.88 3.70
C ILE A 46 -2.18 5.62 4.22
N SER A 47 -2.87 6.31 3.32
CA SER A 47 -4.22 6.82 3.51
C SER A 47 -5.18 6.06 2.61
N GLU A 48 -6.23 5.47 3.19
CA GLU A 48 -7.33 4.86 2.44
C GLU A 48 -8.49 5.87 2.34
N ASP A 49 -9.01 6.08 1.14
CA ASP A 49 -10.30 6.73 0.91
C ASP A 49 -11.38 5.64 0.76
N LYS A 50 -12.15 5.44 1.84
CA LYS A 50 -13.21 4.42 1.90
C LYS A 50 -14.41 4.75 1.00
N ASN A 51 -14.57 6.00 0.58
CA ASN A 51 -15.67 6.39 -0.31
C ASN A 51 -15.37 6.02 -1.76
N LYS A 52 -14.12 6.17 -2.18
CA LYS A 52 -13.67 5.87 -3.55
C LYS A 52 -13.00 4.50 -3.67
N GLY A 53 -12.65 3.86 -2.55
CA GLY A 53 -11.89 2.62 -2.55
C GLY A 53 -10.50 2.83 -3.11
N GLU A 54 -9.85 3.91 -2.71
CA GLU A 54 -8.50 4.30 -3.16
C GLU A 54 -7.53 4.31 -1.99
N ALA A 55 -6.26 4.09 -2.27
CA ALA A 55 -5.19 4.17 -1.31
C ALA A 55 -4.06 5.04 -1.87
N LYS A 56 -3.39 5.77 -0.99
CA LYS A 56 -2.24 6.61 -1.32
C LYS A 56 -1.16 6.42 -0.26
N ILE A 57 0.12 6.33 -0.66
CA ILE A 57 1.21 6.28 0.31
C ILE A 57 1.33 7.61 1.06
N LYS A 58 1.54 7.52 2.36
CA LYS A 58 1.93 8.65 3.21
C LYS A 58 3.45 8.79 3.20
N PRO A 59 3.99 9.97 3.54
CA PRO A 59 5.43 10.18 3.63
C PRO A 59 6.12 9.16 4.55
N LEU A 60 5.48 8.73 5.64
CA LEU A 60 6.01 7.69 6.53
C LEU A 60 6.27 6.35 5.81
N GLY A 61 5.35 5.93 4.93
CA GLY A 61 5.49 4.70 4.14
C GLY A 61 6.52 4.82 3.05
N LEU A 62 6.66 6.02 2.49
CA LEU A 62 7.69 6.33 1.50
C LEU A 62 9.09 6.31 2.13
N THR A 63 9.25 6.91 3.31
CA THR A 63 10.50 6.81 4.08
C THR A 63 10.84 5.36 4.42
N PHE A 64 9.85 4.53 4.78
CA PHE A 64 10.07 3.11 5.04
C PHE A 64 10.60 2.34 3.82
N LEU A 65 10.15 2.68 2.60
CA LEU A 65 10.68 2.13 1.36
C LEU A 65 12.12 2.57 1.07
N GLU A 66 12.49 3.80 1.44
CA GLU A 66 13.82 4.36 1.22
C GLU A 66 14.85 3.94 2.27
N LEU A 67 14.42 3.33 3.38
CA LEU A 67 15.34 2.85 4.41
C LEU A 67 16.29 1.80 3.81
N PRO A 68 17.62 2.01 3.86
CA PRO A 68 18.55 0.96 3.48
C PRO A 68 18.33 -0.22 4.43
N SER A 69 18.11 -1.41 3.87
CA SER A 69 18.15 -2.62 4.67
C SER A 69 19.59 -2.79 5.18
N GLU A 70 19.90 -2.25 6.35
CA GLU A 70 21.16 -2.53 7.03
C GLU A 70 21.23 -4.04 7.28
N TYR A 71 22.18 -4.69 6.61
CA TYR A 71 22.49 -6.12 6.69
C TYR A 71 23.67 -6.34 7.62
#